data_AF-A0A7C1M3H0-F1
#
_entry.id   AF-A0A7C1M3H0-F1
#
_cell.length_a   1.000
_cell.length_b   1.000
_cell.length_c   1.000
_cell.angle_alpha   90.00
_cell.angle_beta   90.00
_cell.angle_gamma   90.00
#
_symmetry.space_group_name_H-M   'P 1'
#
loop_
_entity.id
_entity.type
_entity.pdbx_description
1 polymer ?
#
loop_
_entity_poly.entity_id
_entity_poly.type
_entity_poly.pdbx_seq_one_letter_code
_entity_poly.pdbx_strand_id
1 'polypeptide(L)'
;RYASLGNVTDVIGTELSKFGLSAKWLTAQKDTGWPEVTCVITHVQGHSESTGLSAPPDESGSKNPIQKIISTVTYLERATLLALTGLATYDQDDDGNGSGERPPSVRPPTDEEREVIAEVCKAIPAPPGKRVDAKKVAALCWESRQAYPYDMDAVSRVAEWLSGMNRPELFIPDNRSDFEKDQGLPGDEDSVPDTEAEATAAAKFGEENNQVPCRFYCNECSHEYGEDECKKIDQCPKCLKKNVIDRQKS
;
A
#
# COMPACT_ATOMS: atom_id res chain seq x y z
N ARG A 1 4.38 0.79 15.63
CA ARG A 1 4.07 0.95 14.18
C ARG A 1 3.75 2.43 14.04
N TYR A 2 4.70 3.25 13.56
CA TYR A 2 4.65 4.72 13.75
C TYR A 2 3.36 5.36 13.25
N ALA A 3 2.68 6.14 14.10
CA ALA A 3 1.64 7.05 13.65
C ALA A 3 2.27 8.14 12.78
N SER A 4 2.03 8.10 11.46
CA SER A 4 2.52 9.13 10.55
C SER A 4 1.92 10.49 10.92
N LEU A 5 2.69 11.57 10.73
CA LEU A 5 2.22 12.94 10.96
C LEU A 5 0.87 13.17 10.26
N GLY A 6 0.74 12.72 9.01
CA GLY A 6 -0.50 12.80 8.24
C GLY A 6 -1.70 12.19 8.95
N ASN A 7 -1.57 10.98 9.51
CA ASN A 7 -2.68 10.33 10.22
C ASN A 7 -3.09 11.11 11.48
N VAL A 8 -2.12 11.68 12.21
CA VAL A 8 -2.40 12.48 13.42
C VAL A 8 -3.05 13.81 13.04
N THR A 9 -2.52 14.51 12.03
CA THR A 9 -3.04 15.82 11.59
C THR A 9 -4.41 15.70 10.95
N ASP A 10 -4.68 14.63 10.20
CA ASP A 10 -5.96 14.45 9.52
C ASP A 10 -7.09 14.15 10.51
N VAL A 11 -6.84 13.26 11.47
CA VAL A 11 -7.82 12.93 12.52
C VAL A 11 -8.10 14.14 13.41
N ILE A 12 -7.05 14.76 13.95
CA ILE A 12 -7.20 15.94 14.84
C ILE A 12 -7.79 17.12 14.06
N GLY A 13 -7.32 17.38 12.84
CA GLY A 13 -7.81 18.46 12.00
C GLY A 13 -9.29 18.33 11.64
N THR A 14 -9.74 17.10 11.37
CA THR A 14 -11.16 16.81 11.12
C THR A 14 -12.02 17.11 12.35
N GLU A 15 -11.57 16.71 13.54
CA GLU A 15 -12.31 16.98 14.79
C GLU A 15 -12.30 18.47 15.16
N LEU A 16 -11.16 19.15 15.05
CA LEU A 16 -11.04 20.59 15.30
C LEU A 16 -11.97 21.41 14.38
N SER A 17 -12.07 21.01 13.11
CA SER A 17 -12.90 21.70 12.12
C SER A 17 -14.40 21.67 12.49
N LYS A 18 -14.90 20.61 13.15
CA LYS A 18 -16.29 20.52 13.61
C LYS A 18 -16.64 21.61 14.63
N PHE A 19 -15.64 22.07 15.39
CA PHE A 19 -15.79 23.12 16.39
C PHE A 19 -15.27 24.48 15.90
N GLY A 20 -15.01 24.65 14.59
CA GLY A 20 -14.53 25.92 14.03
C GLY A 20 -13.12 26.28 14.47
N LEU A 21 -12.29 25.29 14.82
CA LEU A 21 -10.89 25.45 15.17
C LEU A 21 -10.02 25.08 13.96
N SER A 22 -8.96 25.85 13.73
CA SER A 22 -7.96 25.59 12.69
C SER A 22 -6.55 25.61 13.29
N ALA A 23 -5.75 24.60 12.95
CA ALA A 23 -4.35 24.51 13.36
C ALA A 23 -3.44 25.02 12.25
N LYS A 24 -2.38 25.74 12.63
CA LYS A 24 -1.28 26.13 11.75
C LYS A 24 0.05 26.03 12.48
N TRP A 25 1.13 25.96 11.72
CA TRP A 25 2.48 25.96 12.27
C TRP A 25 3.27 27.16 11.77
N LEU A 26 4.05 27.74 12.67
CA LEU A 26 5.05 28.75 12.39
C LEU A 26 6.42 28.12 12.64
N THR A 27 7.27 28.15 11.63
CA THR A 27 8.63 27.61 11.72
C THR A 27 9.63 28.76 11.77
N ALA A 28 10.56 28.68 12.71
CA ALA A 28 11.64 29.63 12.90
C ALA A 28 12.96 28.88 13.12
N GLN A 29 14.07 29.61 13.07
CA GLN A 29 15.38 29.09 13.44
C GLN A 29 15.90 29.93 14.60
N LYS A 30 16.26 29.31 15.73
CA LYS A 30 16.87 30.01 16.86
C LYS A 30 18.32 30.41 16.55
N ASP A 31 18.86 31.30 17.38
CA ASP A 31 20.28 31.70 17.33
C ASP A 31 21.25 30.50 17.45
N THR A 32 20.78 29.38 18.03
CA THR A 32 21.50 28.10 18.11
C THR A 32 21.59 27.34 16.78
N GLY A 33 20.89 27.80 15.74
CA GLY A 33 20.77 27.13 14.46
C GLY A 33 19.72 26.00 14.44
N TRP A 34 19.02 25.76 15.55
CA TRP A 34 18.01 24.70 15.65
C TRP A 34 16.67 25.15 15.08
N PRO A 35 15.91 24.24 14.43
CA PRO A 35 14.52 24.51 14.09
C PRO A 35 13.68 24.68 15.36
N GLU A 36 12.79 25.67 15.33
CA GLU A 36 11.73 25.88 16.29
C GLU A 36 10.40 25.85 15.54
N VAL A 37 9.45 25.11 16.10
CA VAL A 37 8.11 24.98 15.54
C VAL A 37 7.12 25.42 16.61
N THR A 38 6.23 26.34 16.23
CA THR A 38 5.12 26.79 17.07
C THR A 38 3.81 26.39 16.41
N CYS A 39 3.04 25.53 17.08
CA CYS A 39 1.66 25.23 16.69
C CYS A 39 0.75 26.32 17.25
N VAL A 40 -0.19 26.79 16.43
CA VAL A 40 -1.22 27.76 16.81
C VAL A 40 -2.57 27.19 16.40
N ILE A 41 -3.50 27.08 17.37
CA ILE A 41 -4.90 26.76 17.10
C ILE A 41 -5.71 28.03 17.24
N THR A 42 -6.50 28.35 16.22
CA THR A 42 -7.35 29.55 16.17
C THR A 42 -8.81 29.14 16.00
N HIS A 43 -9.67 29.66 16.88
CA HIS A 43 -11.11 29.54 16.76
C HIS A 43 -11.67 30.59 15.79
N VAL A 44 -12.76 30.27 15.11
CA VAL A 44 -13.46 31.18 14.19
C VAL A 44 -13.91 32.49 14.85
N GLN A 45 -14.07 32.51 16.18
CA GLN A 45 -14.39 33.74 16.94
C GLN A 45 -13.16 34.57 17.34
N GLY A 46 -11.95 34.19 16.89
CA GLY A 46 -10.73 34.99 17.02
C GLY A 46 -9.82 34.68 18.20
N HIS A 47 -10.19 33.77 19.11
CA HIS A 47 -9.28 33.29 20.17
C HIS A 47 -8.22 32.37 19.57
N SER A 48 -6.99 32.47 20.06
CA SER A 48 -5.89 31.61 19.63
C SER A 48 -5.01 31.20 20.79
N GLU A 49 -4.61 29.93 20.79
CA GLU A 49 -3.64 29.36 21.72
C GLU A 49 -2.47 28.78 20.95
N SER A 50 -1.29 28.80 21.55
CA SER A 50 -0.08 28.32 20.91
C SER A 50 0.86 27.59 21.86
N THR A 51 1.64 26.67 21.30
CA THR A 51 2.74 26.01 21.99
C THR A 51 3.91 25.82 21.04
N GLY A 52 5.12 26.01 21.55
CA GLY A 52 6.35 25.98 20.77
C GLY A 52 7.37 24.99 21.33
N LEU A 53 8.04 24.26 20.43
CA LEU A 53 9.13 23.34 20.76
C LEU A 53 10.30 23.56 19.79
N SER A 54 11.51 23.34 20.28
CA SER A 54 12.75 23.39 19.49
C SER A 54 13.63 22.21 19.82
N ALA A 55 14.30 21.67 18.79
CA ALA A 55 15.17 20.50 18.91
C ALA A 55 16.32 20.58 17.89
N PRO A 56 17.49 19.96 18.18
CA PRO A 56 18.57 19.86 17.21
C PRO A 56 18.17 19.01 15.99
N PRO A 57 18.81 19.21 14.82
CA PRO A 57 18.57 18.37 13.64
C PRO A 57 18.82 16.88 13.93
N ASP A 58 17.90 16.04 13.49
CA ASP A 58 17.92 14.60 13.65
C ASP A 58 19.14 13.95 12.96
N GLU A 59 20.09 13.48 13.77
CA GLU A 59 21.32 12.87 13.28
C GLU A 59 21.18 11.38 12.91
N SER A 60 19.98 10.81 13.00
CA SER A 60 19.77 9.39 12.71
C SER A 60 19.95 9.06 11.22
N GLY A 61 20.82 8.08 10.95
CA GLY A 61 21.05 7.51 9.62
C GLY A 61 21.91 8.37 8.68
N SER A 62 22.07 7.90 7.45
CA SER A 62 22.85 8.55 6.39
C SER A 62 22.06 9.65 5.66
N LYS A 63 21.47 10.59 6.41
CA LYS A 63 20.66 11.69 5.88
C LYS A 63 21.51 12.92 5.58
N ASN A 64 21.19 13.63 4.50
CA ASN A 64 21.80 14.93 4.19
C ASN A 64 21.34 16.00 5.20
N PRO A 65 22.12 17.06 5.47
CA PRO A 65 21.80 18.07 6.48
C PRO A 65 20.38 18.66 6.38
N ILE A 66 19.90 18.90 5.16
CA ILE A 66 18.53 19.41 4.92
C ILE A 66 17.48 18.40 5.37
N GLN A 67 17.69 17.12 5.07
CA GLN A 67 16.76 16.05 5.46
C GLN A 67 16.68 15.89 6.97
N LYS A 68 17.79 16.09 7.68
CA LYS A 68 17.84 16.09 9.15
C LYS A 68 16.97 17.21 9.76
N ILE A 69 17.02 18.40 9.16
CA ILE A 69 16.18 19.53 9.59
C ILE A 69 14.71 19.22 9.30
N ILE A 70 14.40 18.72 8.11
CA ILE A 70 13.01 18.39 7.73
C ILE A 70 12.42 17.32 8.65
N SER A 71 13.15 16.23 8.94
CA SER A 71 12.64 15.18 9.83
C SER A 71 12.38 15.69 11.25
N THR A 72 13.21 16.62 11.73
CA THR A 72 13.02 17.29 13.03
C THR A 72 11.78 18.18 13.02
N VAL A 73 11.60 19.01 11.99
CA VAL A 73 10.43 19.89 11.87
C VAL A 73 9.14 19.06 11.85
N THR A 74 9.07 18.02 11.03
CA THR A 74 7.91 17.11 10.96
C THR A 74 7.58 16.46 12.31
N TYR A 75 8.61 16.10 13.09
CA TYR A 75 8.40 15.57 14.43
C TYR A 75 7.84 16.62 15.40
N LEU A 76 8.42 17.82 15.39
CA LEU A 76 8.00 18.94 16.24
C LEU A 76 6.58 19.41 15.92
N GLU A 77 6.16 19.41 14.65
CA GLU A 77 4.79 19.72 14.24
C GLU A 77 3.78 18.78 14.91
N ARG A 78 4.06 17.47 14.90
CA ARG A 78 3.25 16.46 15.60
C ARG A 78 3.21 16.70 17.11
N ALA A 79 4.38 16.85 17.71
CA ALA A 79 4.51 16.96 19.17
C ALA A 79 3.82 18.22 19.70
N THR A 80 3.96 19.35 19.01
CA THR A 80 3.31 20.61 19.38
C THR A 80 1.79 20.55 19.24
N LEU A 81 1.26 19.90 18.20
CA LEU A 81 -0.20 19.72 18.05
C LEU A 81 -0.78 18.85 19.17
N LEU A 82 -0.12 17.74 19.49
CA LEU A 82 -0.53 16.84 20.57
C LEU A 82 -0.48 17.55 21.93
N ALA A 83 0.61 18.29 22.21
CA ALA A 83 0.75 19.06 23.43
C ALA A 83 -0.34 20.13 23.59
N LEU A 84 -0.68 20.84 22.51
CA LEU A 84 -1.70 21.89 22.55
C LEU A 84 -3.12 21.33 22.70
N THR A 85 -3.39 20.14 22.16
CA THR A 85 -4.68 19.45 22.26
C THR A 85 -4.82 18.58 23.51
N GLY A 86 -3.75 18.43 24.30
CA GLY A 86 -3.72 17.56 25.47
C GLY A 86 -3.85 16.07 25.14
N LEU A 87 -3.51 15.68 23.91
CA LEU A 87 -3.61 14.31 23.43
C LEU A 87 -2.25 13.60 23.53
N ALA A 88 -2.27 12.31 23.88
CA ALA A 88 -1.11 11.45 23.79
C ALA A 88 -1.37 10.38 22.71
N THR A 89 -0.40 10.15 21.83
CA THR A 89 -0.47 8.97 20.93
C THR A 89 -0.07 7.73 21.70
N TYR A 90 -0.70 6.59 21.42
CA TYR A 90 -0.37 5.28 22.03
C TYR A 90 1.13 4.95 22.01
N ASP A 91 1.87 5.38 20.97
CA ASP A 91 3.32 5.18 20.84
C ASP A 91 4.19 6.19 21.64
N GLN A 92 3.64 7.28 22.21
CA GLN A 92 4.41 8.25 23.03
C GLN A 92 4.67 7.76 24.46
N ASP A 93 3.99 6.70 24.91
CA ASP A 93 4.26 6.03 26.19
C ASP A 93 5.55 5.17 26.13
N ASP A 94 6.12 4.98 24.93
CA ASP A 94 7.30 4.13 24.69
C ASP A 94 8.56 4.94 24.26
N ASP A 95 8.44 6.26 24.07
CA ASP A 95 9.56 7.16 23.68
C ASP A 95 10.49 7.52 24.86
N GLY A 96 10.23 6.96 26.05
CA GLY A 96 11.05 7.11 27.26
C GLY A 96 11.99 5.94 27.55
N ASN A 97 11.89 4.81 26.82
CA ASN A 97 12.72 3.65 27.09
C ASN A 97 13.79 3.44 26.00
N GLY A 98 14.81 4.29 26.05
CA GLY A 98 16.08 4.13 25.37
C GLY A 98 16.94 2.95 25.89
N SER A 99 16.33 1.79 26.13
CA SER A 99 17.01 0.50 26.10
C SER A 99 16.47 -0.24 24.89
N GLY A 100 17.19 -0.10 23.77
CA GLY A 100 16.79 -0.67 22.50
C GLY A 100 16.71 -2.20 22.54
N GLU A 101 15.52 -2.72 22.79
CA GLU A 101 15.01 -3.83 22.01
C GLU A 101 14.09 -3.23 20.95
N ARG A 102 14.70 -2.90 19.81
CA ARG A 102 13.99 -2.91 18.53
C ARG A 102 13.13 -4.18 18.54
N PRO A 103 11.79 -4.15 18.28
CA PRO A 103 11.04 -5.38 18.14
C PRO A 103 11.85 -6.24 17.18
N PRO A 104 12.22 -7.49 17.57
CA PRO A 104 13.24 -8.26 16.88
C PRO A 104 12.91 -8.16 15.41
N SER A 105 13.85 -7.62 14.61
CA SER A 105 13.61 -7.42 13.18
C SER A 105 13.12 -8.76 12.66
N VAL A 106 11.82 -8.84 12.39
CA VAL A 106 11.19 -10.12 12.10
C VAL A 106 11.83 -10.57 10.80
N ARG A 107 12.73 -11.55 10.89
CA ARG A 107 13.43 -12.03 9.70
C ARG A 107 12.37 -12.65 8.80
N PRO A 108 12.44 -12.50 7.47
CA PRO A 108 11.54 -13.27 6.61
C PRO A 108 11.74 -14.78 6.88
N PRO A 109 10.66 -15.60 6.86
CA PRO A 109 10.79 -17.04 6.96
C PRO A 109 11.60 -17.59 5.77
N THR A 110 12.44 -18.59 6.03
CA THR A 110 13.14 -19.36 4.99
C THR A 110 12.15 -20.17 4.15
N ASP A 111 12.59 -20.70 3.01
CA ASP A 111 11.71 -21.51 2.15
C ASP A 111 11.16 -22.75 2.86
N GLU A 112 12.00 -23.40 3.69
CA GLU A 112 11.61 -24.53 4.54
C GLU A 112 10.56 -24.12 5.58
N GLU A 113 10.72 -22.97 6.24
CA GLU A 113 9.75 -22.47 7.21
C GLU A 113 8.44 -22.06 6.54
N ARG A 114 8.50 -21.54 5.30
CA ARG A 114 7.30 -21.23 4.50
C ARG A 114 6.50 -22.47 4.18
N GLU A 115 7.16 -23.59 3.90
CA GLU A 115 6.51 -24.87 3.65
C GLU A 115 5.76 -25.35 4.89
N VAL A 116 6.40 -25.33 6.06
CA VAL A 116 5.75 -25.71 7.32
C VAL A 116 4.59 -24.76 7.67
N ILE A 117 4.76 -23.45 7.44
CA ILE A 117 3.67 -22.47 7.63
C ILE A 117 2.51 -22.77 6.67
N ALA A 118 2.77 -23.15 5.43
CA ALA A 118 1.73 -23.51 4.47
C ALA A 118 0.97 -24.76 4.93
N GLU A 119 1.65 -25.76 5.49
CA GLU A 119 1.03 -26.96 6.04
C GLU A 119 0.19 -26.64 7.30
N VAL A 120 0.67 -25.74 8.16
CA VAL A 120 -0.14 -25.19 9.28
C VAL A 120 -1.42 -24.52 8.75
N CYS A 121 -1.33 -23.73 7.68
CA CYS A 121 -2.49 -23.07 7.09
C CYS A 121 -3.53 -24.07 6.55
N LYS A 122 -3.09 -25.19 5.97
CA LYS A 122 -3.97 -26.27 5.48
C LYS A 122 -4.65 -27.03 6.63
N ALA A 123 -3.96 -27.19 7.76
CA ALA A 123 -4.46 -27.91 8.92
C ALA A 123 -5.50 -27.12 9.74
N ILE A 124 -5.57 -25.79 9.57
CA ILE A 124 -6.54 -24.95 10.26
C ILE A 124 -7.89 -24.98 9.51
N PRO A 125 -9.01 -25.32 10.18
CA PRO A 125 -10.33 -25.34 9.55
C PRO A 125 -10.80 -23.92 9.23
N ALA A 126 -10.83 -23.57 7.94
CA ALA A 126 -11.34 -22.28 7.48
C ALA A 126 -12.87 -22.29 7.31
N PRO A 127 -13.56 -21.20 7.65
CA PRO A 127 -14.99 -21.05 7.34
C PRO A 127 -15.22 -20.96 5.82
N PRO A 128 -16.44 -21.31 5.33
CA PRO A 128 -16.73 -21.35 3.90
C PRO A 128 -16.50 -19.98 3.23
N GLY A 129 -15.85 -20.00 2.07
CA GLY A 129 -15.51 -18.79 1.31
C GLY A 129 -14.29 -18.02 1.82
N LYS A 130 -13.59 -18.53 2.85
CA LYS A 130 -12.36 -17.92 3.36
C LYS A 130 -11.21 -18.92 3.38
N ARG A 131 -10.00 -18.39 3.39
CA ARG A 131 -8.75 -19.12 3.56
C ARG A 131 -7.91 -18.51 4.67
N VAL A 132 -6.96 -19.27 5.19
CA VAL A 132 -6.03 -18.83 6.22
C VAL A 132 -4.91 -18.00 5.59
N ASP A 133 -4.60 -16.84 6.17
CA ASP A 133 -3.50 -15.99 5.71
C ASP A 133 -2.16 -16.44 6.31
N ALA A 134 -1.29 -16.97 5.46
CA ALA A 134 0.05 -17.43 5.83
C ALA A 134 0.93 -16.31 6.44
N LYS A 135 0.76 -15.05 6.02
CA LYS A 135 1.50 -13.91 6.60
C LYS A 135 1.08 -13.68 8.05
N LYS A 136 -0.22 -13.79 8.32
CA LYS A 136 -0.78 -13.67 9.68
C LYS A 136 -0.36 -14.84 10.56
N VAL A 137 -0.37 -16.07 10.05
CA VAL A 137 0.15 -17.26 10.76
C VAL A 137 1.61 -17.06 11.13
N ALA A 138 2.45 -16.65 10.18
CA ALA A 138 3.87 -16.39 10.41
C ALA A 138 4.08 -15.31 11.49
N ALA A 139 3.34 -14.20 11.41
CA ALA A 139 3.42 -13.11 12.38
C ALA A 139 3.02 -13.59 13.79
N LEU A 140 1.93 -14.34 13.94
CA LEU A 140 1.47 -14.85 15.23
C LEU A 140 2.45 -15.86 15.85
N CYS A 141 3.04 -16.73 15.05
CA CYS A 141 4.08 -17.65 15.50
C CYS A 141 5.30 -16.89 16.03
N TRP A 142 5.74 -15.85 15.30
CA TRP A 142 6.87 -15.03 15.72
C TRP A 142 6.56 -14.18 16.96
N GLU A 143 5.39 -13.56 17.03
CA GLU A 143 4.97 -12.77 18.20
C GLU A 143 4.87 -13.63 19.47
N SER A 144 4.37 -14.86 19.36
CA SER A 144 4.20 -15.73 20.54
C SER A 144 5.45 -16.47 20.96
N ARG A 145 6.34 -16.86 20.03
CA ARG A 145 7.46 -17.77 20.30
C ARG A 145 8.83 -17.23 19.88
N GLN A 146 8.88 -16.04 19.28
CA GLN A 146 10.07 -15.47 18.65
C GLN A 146 10.74 -16.42 17.64
N ALA A 147 9.97 -17.33 17.05
CA ALA A 147 10.44 -18.34 16.11
C ALA A 147 9.33 -18.78 15.16
N TYR A 148 9.71 -19.13 13.93
CA TYR A 148 8.81 -19.79 12.99
C TYR A 148 8.77 -21.30 13.25
N PRO A 149 7.64 -21.97 12.91
CA PRO A 149 7.63 -23.41 12.84
C PRO A 149 8.55 -23.84 11.69
N TYR A 150 9.49 -24.72 12.00
CA TYR A 150 10.48 -25.26 11.06
C TYR A 150 10.37 -26.78 10.90
N ASP A 151 9.54 -27.43 11.73
CA ASP A 151 9.38 -28.88 11.78
C ASP A 151 7.93 -29.25 11.50
N MET A 152 7.73 -30.29 10.70
CA MET A 152 6.42 -30.84 10.35
C MET A 152 5.68 -31.39 11.57
N ASP A 153 6.41 -31.87 12.58
CA ASP A 153 5.81 -32.32 13.84
C ASP A 153 5.13 -31.17 14.62
N ALA A 154 5.50 -29.91 14.32
CA ALA A 154 4.88 -28.76 14.94
C ALA A 154 3.50 -28.41 14.35
N VAL A 155 3.16 -28.91 13.16
CA VAL A 155 1.98 -28.48 12.37
C VAL A 155 0.68 -28.62 13.16
N SER A 156 0.37 -29.82 13.65
CA SER A 156 -0.89 -30.10 14.37
C SER A 156 -1.01 -29.27 15.64
N ARG A 157 0.08 -29.18 16.42
CA ARG A 157 0.10 -28.41 17.69
C ARG A 157 -0.10 -26.92 17.44
N VAL A 158 0.47 -26.37 16.37
CA VAL A 158 0.31 -24.95 16.02
C VAL A 158 -1.09 -24.68 15.47
N ALA A 159 -1.63 -25.58 14.65
CA ALA A 159 -2.98 -25.47 14.10
C ALA A 159 -4.07 -25.51 15.19
N GLU A 160 -3.95 -26.42 16.15
CA GLU A 160 -4.86 -26.48 17.32
C GLU A 160 -4.79 -25.20 18.16
N TRP A 161 -3.57 -24.71 18.42
CA TRP A 161 -3.35 -23.48 19.17
C TRP A 161 -3.97 -22.26 18.48
N LEU A 162 -3.77 -22.11 17.16
CA LEU A 162 -4.34 -21.01 16.38
C LEU A 162 -5.87 -21.11 16.28
N SER A 163 -6.40 -22.32 16.12
CA SER A 163 -7.86 -22.55 16.05
C SER A 163 -8.55 -22.25 17.38
N GLY A 164 -7.86 -22.43 18.51
CA GLY A 164 -8.35 -22.05 19.83
C GLY A 164 -8.37 -20.54 20.08
N MET A 165 -7.66 -19.74 19.27
CA MET A 165 -7.73 -18.29 19.35
C MET A 165 -8.90 -17.75 18.55
N ASN A 166 -9.86 -17.11 19.21
CA ASN A 166 -10.94 -16.41 18.51
C ASN A 166 -10.39 -15.18 17.76
N ARG A 167 -9.85 -15.39 16.55
CA ARG A 167 -9.15 -14.39 15.73
C ARG A 167 -9.73 -14.38 14.31
N PRO A 168 -10.79 -13.58 14.06
CA PRO A 168 -11.40 -13.50 12.72
C PRO A 168 -10.44 -12.95 11.66
N GLU A 169 -9.43 -12.16 12.06
CA GLU A 169 -8.39 -11.61 11.17
C GLU A 169 -7.46 -12.67 10.56
N LEU A 170 -7.49 -13.90 11.06
CA LEU A 170 -6.72 -15.01 10.50
C LEU A 170 -7.25 -15.44 9.12
N PHE A 171 -8.52 -15.13 8.83
CA PHE A 171 -9.23 -15.60 7.65
C PHE A 171 -9.48 -14.47 6.66
N ILE A 172 -8.96 -14.62 5.45
CA ILE A 172 -9.16 -13.72 4.31
C ILE A 172 -10.12 -14.34 3.28
N PRO A 173 -10.84 -13.54 2.49
CA PRO A 173 -11.60 -14.05 1.36
C PRO A 173 -10.73 -14.88 0.41
N ASP A 174 -11.23 -16.03 -0.04
CA ASP A 174 -10.53 -16.84 -1.03
C ASP A 174 -10.90 -16.40 -2.45
N ASN A 175 -10.22 -15.37 -2.95
CA ASN A 175 -10.43 -14.79 -4.28
C ASN A 175 -9.68 -15.54 -5.40
N ARG A 176 -9.10 -16.71 -5.11
CA ARG A 176 -8.39 -17.50 -6.12
C ARG A 176 -9.34 -17.97 -7.22
N SER A 177 -8.85 -17.94 -8.46
CA SER A 177 -9.46 -18.65 -9.60
C SER A 177 -9.51 -20.15 -9.33
N ASP A 178 -10.36 -20.89 -10.04
CA ASP A 178 -10.44 -22.33 -9.86
C ASP A 178 -9.14 -23.01 -10.31
N PHE A 179 -8.46 -22.46 -11.33
CA PHE A 179 -7.12 -22.89 -11.72
C PHE A 179 -6.10 -22.78 -10.57
N GLU A 180 -6.06 -21.66 -9.86
CA GLU A 180 -5.15 -21.47 -8.73
C GLU A 180 -5.46 -22.42 -7.57
N LYS A 181 -6.74 -22.70 -7.32
CA LYS A 181 -7.16 -23.68 -6.30
C LYS A 181 -6.71 -25.09 -6.67
N ASP A 182 -6.94 -25.49 -7.92
CA ASP A 182 -6.61 -26.83 -8.43
C ASP A 182 -5.09 -27.08 -8.42
N GLN A 183 -4.30 -26.07 -8.75
CA GLN A 183 -2.83 -26.14 -8.71
C GLN A 183 -2.25 -25.91 -7.30
N GLY A 184 -3.09 -25.68 -6.29
CA GLY A 184 -2.63 -25.40 -4.93
C GLY A 184 -1.82 -24.11 -4.82
N LEU A 185 -2.01 -23.16 -5.73
CA LEU A 185 -1.28 -21.89 -5.77
C LEU A 185 -1.79 -20.95 -4.65
N PRO A 186 -0.90 -20.13 -4.07
CA PRO A 186 -1.25 -19.26 -2.94
C PRO A 186 -2.16 -18.08 -3.31
N GLY A 187 -2.35 -17.82 -4.61
CA GLY A 187 -2.95 -16.59 -5.13
C GLY A 187 -2.10 -15.35 -4.85
N ASP A 188 -2.43 -14.26 -5.51
CA ASP A 188 -1.85 -12.94 -5.31
C ASP A 188 -2.94 -11.87 -5.09
N GLU A 189 -2.54 -10.60 -5.14
CA GLU A 189 -3.43 -9.46 -4.93
C GLU A 189 -4.33 -9.15 -6.14
N ASP A 190 -3.95 -9.65 -7.31
CA ASP A 190 -4.71 -9.56 -8.57
C ASP A 190 -5.53 -10.82 -8.84
N SER A 191 -5.51 -11.82 -7.95
CA SER A 191 -6.38 -13.01 -8.06
C SER A 191 -7.85 -12.61 -8.05
N VAL A 192 -8.58 -13.05 -9.06
CA VAL A 192 -10.03 -12.84 -9.23
C VAL A 192 -10.71 -14.21 -9.37
N PRO A 193 -11.84 -14.45 -8.68
CA PRO A 193 -12.63 -15.64 -8.91
C PRO A 193 -13.10 -15.71 -10.37
N ASP A 194 -13.18 -16.92 -10.95
CA ASP A 194 -13.61 -17.08 -12.34
C ASP A 194 -15.02 -16.53 -12.60
N THR A 195 -15.88 -16.53 -11.58
CA THR A 195 -17.22 -15.94 -11.63
C THR A 195 -17.23 -14.42 -11.81
N GLU A 196 -16.14 -13.74 -11.45
CA GLU A 196 -16.01 -12.27 -11.48
C GLU A 196 -14.95 -11.80 -12.48
N ALA A 197 -14.22 -12.73 -13.12
CA ALA A 197 -13.10 -12.44 -14.00
C ALA A 197 -13.52 -11.58 -15.22
N GLU A 198 -14.64 -11.91 -15.86
CA GLU A 198 -15.14 -11.19 -17.04
C GLU A 198 -15.55 -9.75 -16.71
N ALA A 199 -16.31 -9.58 -15.61
CA ALA A 199 -16.71 -8.25 -15.13
C ALA A 199 -15.50 -7.39 -14.71
N THR A 200 -14.52 -8.01 -14.06
CA THR A 200 -13.29 -7.33 -13.63
C THR A 200 -12.42 -6.94 -14.82
N ALA A 201 -12.31 -7.80 -15.83
CA ALA A 201 -11.61 -7.50 -17.08
C ALA A 201 -12.27 -6.33 -17.82
N ALA A 202 -13.60 -6.34 -17.96
CA ALA A 202 -14.35 -5.25 -18.58
C ALA A 202 -14.18 -3.92 -17.83
N ALA A 203 -14.14 -3.94 -16.49
CA ALA A 203 -13.89 -2.74 -15.69
C ALA A 203 -12.45 -2.22 -15.81
N LYS A 204 -11.45 -3.12 -15.87
CA LYS A 204 -10.02 -2.77 -15.89
C LYS A 204 -9.53 -2.35 -17.27
N PHE A 205 -10.04 -2.98 -18.32
CA PHE A 205 -9.56 -2.80 -19.70
C PHE A 205 -10.60 -2.24 -20.67
N GLY A 206 -11.84 -2.03 -20.21
CA GLY A 206 -12.97 -1.65 -21.06
C GLY A 206 -13.59 -2.86 -21.76
N GLU A 207 -14.72 -2.64 -22.44
CA GLU A 207 -15.21 -3.61 -23.43
C GLU A 207 -14.18 -3.72 -24.55
N GLU A 208 -13.97 -4.94 -25.07
CA GLU A 208 -13.12 -5.20 -26.23
C GLU A 208 -13.65 -4.38 -27.41
N ASN A 209 -13.12 -3.17 -27.58
CA ASN A 209 -13.51 -2.31 -28.69
C ASN A 209 -13.09 -3.04 -29.96
N ASN A 210 -14.10 -3.47 -30.72
CA ASN A 210 -14.01 -3.96 -32.09
C ASN A 210 -12.81 -3.30 -32.77
N GLN A 211 -11.77 -4.08 -33.09
CA GLN A 211 -10.58 -3.55 -33.77
C GLN A 211 -11.06 -2.65 -34.91
N VAL A 212 -10.75 -1.36 -34.81
CA VAL A 212 -11.14 -0.43 -35.86
C VAL A 212 -10.47 -0.96 -37.14
N PRO A 213 -11.21 -1.23 -38.21
CA PRO A 213 -10.63 -1.85 -39.40
C PRO A 213 -9.61 -0.90 -40.02
N CYS A 214 -8.41 -1.40 -40.32
CA CYS A 214 -7.34 -0.63 -40.94
C CYS A 214 -7.84 0.02 -42.25
N ARG A 215 -7.54 1.31 -42.42
CA ARG A 215 -7.81 2.06 -43.67
C ARG A 215 -6.51 2.53 -44.28
N PHE A 216 -6.34 2.20 -45.55
CA PHE A 216 -5.17 2.52 -46.33
C PHE A 216 -5.45 3.66 -47.31
N TYR A 217 -4.46 4.54 -47.49
CA TYR A 217 -4.50 5.65 -48.44
C TYR A 217 -3.32 5.57 -49.41
N CYS A 218 -3.59 5.63 -50.72
CA CYS A 218 -2.54 5.68 -51.73
C CYS A 218 -2.18 7.11 -52.12
N ASN A 219 -0.91 7.50 -51.97
CA ASN A 219 -0.44 8.85 -52.31
C ASN A 219 -0.40 9.14 -53.82
N GLU A 220 -0.38 8.10 -54.66
CA GLU A 220 -0.25 8.24 -56.12
C GLU A 220 -1.60 8.48 -56.80
N CYS A 221 -2.65 7.82 -56.33
CA CYS A 221 -3.98 7.86 -56.95
C CYS A 221 -5.09 8.33 -56.01
N SER A 222 -4.74 8.73 -54.79
CA SER A 222 -5.67 9.21 -53.74
C SER A 222 -6.80 8.23 -53.42
N HIS A 223 -6.58 6.93 -53.65
CA HIS A 223 -7.58 5.90 -53.39
C HIS A 223 -7.52 5.45 -51.92
N GLU A 224 -8.68 5.42 -51.28
CA GLU A 224 -8.89 4.88 -49.94
C GLU A 224 -9.52 3.50 -50.02
N TYR A 225 -8.99 2.53 -49.27
CA TYR A 225 -9.47 1.16 -49.23
C TYR A 225 -9.25 0.51 -47.87
N GLY A 226 -10.04 -0.53 -47.55
CA GLY A 226 -9.96 -1.25 -46.28
C GLY A 226 -9.00 -2.45 -46.31
N GLU A 227 -8.76 -3.04 -45.13
CA GLU A 227 -7.94 -4.24 -44.95
C GLU A 227 -8.35 -5.41 -45.85
N ASP A 228 -9.66 -5.60 -46.07
CA ASP A 228 -10.19 -6.67 -46.93
C ASP A 228 -9.73 -6.60 -48.39
N GLU A 229 -9.35 -5.42 -48.86
CA GLU A 229 -8.89 -5.18 -50.23
C GLU A 229 -7.35 -5.20 -50.32
N CYS A 230 -6.65 -5.13 -49.18
CA CYS A 230 -5.19 -5.09 -49.08
C CYS A 230 -4.56 -6.50 -49.08
N LYS A 231 -5.18 -7.49 -49.75
CA LYS A 231 -5.00 -8.87 -49.33
C LYS A 231 -3.69 -9.57 -49.69
N LYS A 232 -2.83 -9.12 -50.62
CA LYS A 232 -1.64 -9.95 -51.01
C LYS A 232 -0.35 -9.26 -51.48
N ILE A 233 -0.31 -7.95 -51.67
CA ILE A 233 0.89 -7.24 -52.13
C ILE A 233 0.83 -5.85 -51.52
N ASP A 234 1.90 -5.33 -50.93
CA ASP A 234 2.03 -3.94 -50.43
C ASP A 234 1.85 -2.92 -51.56
N GLN A 235 0.68 -2.90 -52.21
CA GLN A 235 0.37 -2.18 -53.43
C GLN A 235 -1.10 -1.76 -53.39
N CYS A 236 -1.36 -0.55 -53.88
CA CYS A 236 -2.73 -0.07 -54.05
C CYS A 236 -3.49 -0.96 -55.05
N PRO A 237 -4.71 -1.45 -54.73
CA PRO A 237 -5.49 -2.29 -55.63
C PRO A 237 -5.88 -1.58 -56.94
N LYS A 238 -5.90 -0.25 -56.95
CA LYS A 238 -6.27 0.56 -58.12
C LYS A 238 -5.11 0.86 -59.06
N CYS A 239 -3.93 1.19 -58.53
CA CYS A 239 -2.79 1.65 -59.34
C CYS A 239 -1.54 0.76 -59.24
N LEU A 240 -1.57 -0.29 -58.41
CA LEU A 240 -0.49 -1.27 -58.20
C LEU A 240 0.84 -0.67 -57.72
N LYS A 241 0.82 0.57 -57.21
CA LYS A 241 2.00 1.25 -56.64
C LYS A 241 2.12 0.97 -55.15
N LYS A 242 3.37 0.88 -54.65
CA LYS A 242 3.69 0.57 -53.25
C LYS A 242 3.61 1.75 -52.27
N ASN A 243 3.29 2.94 -52.77
CA ASN A 243 3.27 4.17 -51.97
C ASN A 243 1.90 4.33 -51.27
N VAL A 244 1.71 3.52 -50.23
CA VAL A 244 0.48 3.41 -49.43
C VAL A 244 0.80 3.72 -47.97
N ILE A 245 -0.05 4.52 -47.32
CA ILE A 245 0.05 4.86 -45.90
C ILE A 245 -1.14 4.24 -45.16
N ASP A 246 -0.86 3.63 -44.01
CA ASP A 246 -1.89 3.24 -43.04
C ASP A 246 -2.32 4.46 -42.23
N ARG A 247 -3.57 4.87 -42.36
CA ARG A 247 -4.10 6.06 -41.66
C ARG A 247 -4.37 5.82 -40.17
N GLN A 248 -4.24 4.60 -39.66
CA GLN A 248 -4.41 4.36 -38.23
C GLN A 248 -3.16 4.66 -37.38
N LYS A 249 -1.98 4.81 -38.00
CA LYS A 249 -0.70 5.05 -37.29
C LYS A 249 -0.25 6.52 -37.23
N SER A 250 -1.10 7.48 -37.59
CA SER A 250 -0.81 8.92 -37.55
C SER A 250 -1.70 9.67 -36.57
#